data_AF-A0A4Y4M5Y7-F1
#
_entry.id   AF-A0A4Y4M5Y7-F1
#
_cell.length_a   1.000
_cell.length_b   1.000
_cell.length_c   1.000
_cell.angle_alpha   90.00
_cell.angle_beta   90.00
_cell.angle_gamma   90.00
#
_symmetry.space_group_name_H-M   'P 1'
#
loop_
_entity.id
_entity.type
_entity.pdbx_description
1 polymer ?
#
loop_
_entity_poly.entity_id
_entity_poly.type
_entity_poly.pdbx_seq_one_letter_code
_entity_poly.pdbx_strand_id
1 'polypeptide(L)'
;MKDILEFEILICENPTDSFNFNSFITFIEGHSVYWGGGYSAYQINGSLYTDENGKININDFLKEFVAFFMNLTIKIIDFYFRSFEYDYFMKSYSSWPINIGYWEI
;
A
#
# COMPACT_ATOMS: atom_id res chain seq x y z
N MET A 1 -3.75 17.80 -6.79
CA MET A 1 -3.50 16.48 -6.18
C MET A 1 -2.85 15.61 -7.22
N LYS A 2 -1.78 14.91 -6.87
CA LYS A 2 -1.07 14.03 -7.79
C LYS A 2 -1.16 12.61 -7.26
N ASP A 3 -1.74 11.71 -8.05
CA ASP A 3 -1.75 10.29 -7.74
C ASP A 3 -0.32 9.76 -7.80
N ILE A 4 0.04 9.00 -6.78
CA ILE A 4 1.38 8.44 -6.64
C ILE A 4 1.32 6.92 -6.79
N LEU A 5 0.22 6.30 -6.34
CA LEU A 5 0.05 4.86 -6.31
C LEU A 5 -1.43 4.49 -6.19
N GLU A 6 -1.90 3.51 -6.95
CA GLU A 6 -3.14 2.80 -6.60
C GLU A 6 -2.81 1.37 -6.21
N PHE A 7 -3.54 0.84 -5.25
CA PHE A 7 -3.24 -0.47 -4.67
C PHE A 7 -4.49 -1.23 -4.23
N GLU A 8 -4.33 -2.54 -4.12
CA GLU A 8 -5.23 -3.46 -3.45
C GLU A 8 -4.39 -4.45 -2.64
N ILE A 9 -4.75 -4.68 -1.38
CA ILE A 9 -4.10 -5.64 -0.49
C ILE A 9 -5.16 -6.63 -0.05
N LEU A 10 -4.98 -7.90 -0.39
CA LEU A 10 -5.85 -8.98 0.03
C LEU A 10 -5.33 -9.58 1.34
N ILE A 11 -6.22 -9.73 2.33
CA ILE A 11 -5.90 -10.24 3.67
C ILE A 11 -6.79 -11.43 4.03
N CYS A 12 -6.24 -12.37 4.80
CA CYS A 12 -6.96 -13.54 5.31
C CYS A 12 -7.76 -13.16 6.57
N GLU A 13 -8.97 -13.72 6.71
CA GLU A 13 -10.10 -13.29 7.58
C GLU A 13 -9.84 -12.44 8.84
N ASN A 14 -10.68 -11.39 8.91
CA ASN A 14 -11.10 -10.49 9.99
C ASN A 14 -10.02 -9.57 10.63
N PRO A 15 -9.73 -8.40 10.03
CA PRO A 15 -8.91 -7.34 10.59
C PRO A 15 -9.44 -6.75 11.92
N THR A 16 -10.64 -7.11 12.37
CA THR A 16 -11.27 -6.52 13.56
C THR A 16 -10.44 -6.67 14.83
N ASP A 17 -9.51 -7.63 14.89
CA ASP A 17 -8.58 -7.79 16.02
C ASP A 17 -7.11 -7.45 15.70
N SER A 18 -6.75 -7.14 14.45
CA SER A 18 -5.33 -7.06 14.03
C SER A 18 -4.94 -5.89 13.13
N PHE A 19 -5.86 -5.32 12.33
CA PHE A 19 -5.56 -4.13 11.54
C PHE A 19 -5.99 -2.87 12.28
N ASN A 20 -5.02 -2.17 12.88
CA ASN A 20 -5.27 -0.86 13.46
C ASN A 20 -5.33 0.19 12.34
N PHE A 21 -6.53 0.48 11.89
CA PHE A 21 -6.80 1.52 10.89
C PHE A 21 -6.16 2.87 11.25
N ASN A 22 -6.19 3.26 12.53
CA ASN A 22 -5.59 4.52 12.96
C ASN A 22 -4.07 4.51 12.78
N SER A 23 -3.40 3.36 12.98
CA SER A 23 -1.96 3.24 12.72
C SER A 23 -1.64 3.40 11.23
N PHE A 24 -2.50 2.89 10.34
CA PHE A 24 -2.33 3.08 8.91
C PHE A 24 -2.50 4.55 8.50
N ILE A 25 -3.55 5.22 8.98
CA ILE A 25 -3.76 6.66 8.74
C ILE A 25 -2.58 7.48 9.29
N THR A 26 -2.12 7.18 10.50
CA THR A 26 -0.95 7.86 11.09
C THR A 26 0.31 7.66 10.25
N PHE A 27 0.52 6.44 9.74
CA PHE A 27 1.65 6.12 8.88
C PHE A 27 1.64 6.93 7.58
N ILE A 28 0.52 7.00 6.86
CA ILE A 28 0.44 7.74 5.60
C ILE A 28 0.53 9.26 5.82
N GLU A 29 -0.15 9.79 6.84
CA GLU A 29 -0.13 11.23 7.14
C GLU A 29 1.27 11.68 7.60
N GLY A 30 2.01 10.83 8.30
CA GLY A 30 3.42 11.05 8.64
C GLY A 30 4.34 11.24 7.43
N HIS A 31 3.92 10.76 6.25
CA HIS A 31 4.63 10.92 4.99
C HIS A 31 4.09 12.08 4.14
N SER A 32 3.15 12.88 4.65
CA SER A 32 2.39 13.86 3.84
C SER A 32 1.69 13.22 2.64
N VAL A 33 1.29 11.95 2.81
CA VAL A 33 0.49 11.18 1.85
C VAL A 33 -0.94 11.09 2.36
N TYR A 34 -1.87 11.20 1.44
CA TYR A 34 -3.29 11.03 1.70
C TYR A 34 -3.78 9.76 1.01
N TRP A 35 -4.85 9.19 1.55
CA TRP A 35 -5.47 8.00 0.99
C TRP A 35 -6.94 8.24 0.67
N GLY A 36 -7.33 7.86 -0.53
CA GLY A 36 -8.72 7.81 -0.98
C GLY A 36 -9.06 6.38 -1.32
N GLY A 37 -9.79 5.70 -0.45
CA GLY A 37 -10.05 4.28 -0.61
C GLY A 37 -10.96 3.70 0.46
N GLY A 38 -11.01 2.38 0.50
CA GLY A 38 -11.85 1.65 1.44
C GLY A 38 -11.14 0.42 1.99
N TYR A 39 -11.68 -0.08 3.09
CA TYR A 39 -11.27 -1.34 3.68
C TYR A 39 -12.50 -2.19 4.00
N SER A 40 -12.32 -3.50 3.96
CA SER A 40 -13.30 -4.50 4.37
C SER A 40 -12.63 -5.54 5.25
N ALA A 41 -13.36 -6.59 5.63
CA ALA A 41 -12.80 -7.69 6.41
C ALA A 41 -11.72 -8.52 5.66
N TYR A 42 -11.54 -8.28 4.35
CA TYR A 42 -10.70 -9.09 3.49
C TYR A 42 -9.77 -8.29 2.59
N GLN A 43 -9.93 -6.97 2.57
CA GLN A 43 -9.16 -6.14 1.65
C GLN A 43 -8.95 -4.72 2.16
N ILE A 44 -7.87 -4.10 1.70
CA ILE A 44 -7.61 -2.66 1.81
C ILE A 44 -7.24 -2.18 0.41
N ASN A 45 -7.91 -1.14 -0.09
CA ASN A 45 -7.67 -0.66 -1.44
C ASN A 45 -7.76 0.86 -1.54
N GLY A 46 -7.30 1.39 -2.67
CA GLY A 46 -7.52 2.78 -3.07
C GLY A 46 -6.29 3.43 -3.63
N SER A 47 -6.33 4.76 -3.67
CA SER A 47 -5.29 5.60 -4.25
C SER A 47 -4.59 6.39 -3.16
N LEU A 48 -3.26 6.50 -3.29
CA LEU A 48 -2.41 7.37 -2.51
C LEU A 48 -2.03 8.58 -3.34
N TYR A 49 -2.21 9.77 -2.77
CA TYR A 49 -1.95 11.03 -3.45
C TYR A 49 -1.21 12.01 -2.53
N THR A 50 -0.40 12.89 -3.11
CA THR A 50 0.17 14.05 -2.38
C THR A 50 -0.55 15.33 -2.77
N ASP A 51 -0.33 16.37 -1.98
CA ASP A 51 -0.50 17.74 -2.46
C ASP A 51 0.46 18.04 -3.63
N GLU A 52 0.17 19.09 -4.38
CA GLU A 52 0.94 19.46 -5.58
C GLU A 52 2.39 19.91 -5.30
N ASN A 53 2.70 20.24 -4.05
CA ASN A 53 4.02 20.68 -3.60
C ASN A 53 4.81 19.56 -2.91
N GLY A 54 4.18 18.41 -2.67
CA GLY A 54 4.72 17.24 -2.01
C GLY A 54 5.87 16.63 -2.81
N LYS A 55 7.04 16.56 -2.19
CA LYS A 55 8.22 15.89 -2.75
C LYS A 55 8.45 14.58 -2.01
N ILE A 56 7.92 13.50 -2.56
CA ILE A 56 8.12 12.15 -2.01
C ILE A 56 8.95 11.34 -3.00
N ASN A 57 9.94 10.62 -2.48
CA ASN A 57 10.59 9.57 -3.24
C ASN A 57 9.69 8.33 -3.19
N ILE A 58 8.99 8.05 -4.29
CA ILE A 58 8.04 6.94 -4.37
C ILE A 58 8.67 5.59 -4.07
N ASN A 59 9.94 5.38 -4.44
CA ASN A 59 10.63 4.11 -4.21
C ASN A 59 10.92 3.90 -2.71
N ASP A 60 11.25 4.95 -1.98
CA ASP A 60 11.50 4.85 -0.54
C ASP A 60 10.17 4.71 0.22
N PHE A 61 9.15 5.48 -0.19
CA PHE A 61 7.80 5.34 0.38
C PHE A 61 7.23 3.93 0.19
N LEU A 62 7.37 3.32 -1.00
CA LEU A 62 6.88 1.95 -1.25
C LEU A 62 7.55 0.91 -0.34
N LYS A 63 8.85 1.06 -0.07
CA LYS A 63 9.58 0.18 0.87
C LYS A 63 8.96 0.27 2.26
N GLU A 64 8.75 1.48 2.75
CA GLU A 64 8.17 1.72 4.06
C GLU A 64 6.70 1.29 4.13
N PHE A 65 5.94 1.51 3.06
CA PHE A 65 4.55 1.10 2.93
C PHE A 65 4.41 -0.42 3.04
N VAL A 66 5.18 -1.18 2.26
CA VAL A 66 5.16 -2.65 2.35
C VAL A 66 5.67 -3.12 3.71
N ALA A 67 6.74 -2.52 4.24
CA ALA A 67 7.26 -2.86 5.56
C ALA A 67 6.23 -2.61 6.67
N PHE A 68 5.45 -1.53 6.58
CA PHE A 68 4.37 -1.22 7.53
C PHE A 68 3.40 -2.39 7.63
N PHE A 69 2.82 -2.81 6.50
CA PHE A 69 1.84 -3.89 6.46
C PHE A 69 2.41 -5.23 6.92
N MET A 70 3.68 -5.47 6.66
CA MET A 70 4.36 -6.72 7.00
C MET A 70 4.73 -6.82 8.48
N ASN A 71 4.80 -5.69 9.18
CA ASN A 71 4.93 -5.64 10.63
C ASN A 71 3.58 -5.76 11.35
N LEU A 72 2.46 -5.73 10.62
CA LEU A 72 1.15 -5.97 11.21
C LEU A 72 0.94 -7.46 11.45
N THR A 73 0.20 -7.81 12.50
CA THR A 73 -0.23 -9.18 12.79
C THR A 73 -1.39 -9.63 11.89
N ILE A 74 -1.34 -9.26 10.61
CA ILE A 74 -2.31 -9.64 9.59
C ILE A 74 -1.66 -10.63 8.61
N LYS A 75 -2.43 -11.59 8.12
CA LYS A 75 -1.96 -12.50 7.08
C LYS A 75 -2.29 -11.91 5.72
N ILE A 76 -1.26 -11.44 5.02
CA ILE A 76 -1.40 -10.89 3.68
C ILE A 76 -1.36 -12.03 2.66
N ILE A 77 -2.36 -12.07 1.80
CA ILE A 77 -2.48 -13.02 0.71
C ILE A 77 -1.80 -12.46 -0.53
N ASP A 78 -2.06 -11.19 -0.83
CA ASP A 78 -1.57 -10.54 -2.04
C ASP A 78 -1.40 -9.03 -1.85
N PHE A 79 -0.35 -8.47 -2.42
CA PHE A 79 -0.20 -7.03 -2.66
C PHE A 79 -0.29 -6.78 -4.15
N TYR A 80 -1.28 -5.99 -4.54
CA TYR A 80 -1.47 -5.56 -5.91
C TYR A 80 -1.24 -4.05 -6.02
N PHE A 81 -0.41 -3.63 -6.98
CA PHE A 81 -0.19 -2.22 -7.29
C PHE A 81 -0.50 -1.92 -8.75
N ARG A 82 -1.24 -0.84 -9.01
CA ARG A 82 -1.52 -0.35 -10.37
C ARG A 82 -0.33 0.49 -10.84
N SER A 83 0.49 -0.12 -11.69
CA SER A 83 1.65 0.47 -12.40
C SER A 83 2.62 1.31 -11.55
N PHE A 84 3.77 0.73 -11.18
CA PHE A 84 4.97 1.48 -10.81
C PHE A 84 6.22 0.80 -11.41
N GLU A 85 7.41 1.41 -11.33
CA GLU A 85 8.68 0.81 -11.81
C GLU A 85 9.03 -0.49 -11.06
N TYR A 86 8.47 -1.59 -11.56
CA TYR A 86 8.54 -2.97 -11.06
C TYR A 86 9.97 -3.45 -10.76
N ASP A 87 10.90 -3.19 -11.69
CA ASP A 87 12.23 -3.82 -11.73
C ASP A 87 13.14 -3.41 -10.59
N TYR A 88 13.01 -2.18 -10.08
CA TYR A 88 13.84 -1.70 -8.97
C TYR A 88 13.36 -2.25 -7.62
N PHE A 89 12.05 -2.39 -7.47
CA PHE A 89 11.42 -2.84 -6.24
C PHE A 89 11.55 -4.34 -6.03
N MET A 90 11.31 -5.16 -7.07
CA MET A 90 11.46 -6.62 -6.98
C MET A 90 12.89 -7.07 -6.70
N LYS A 91 13.91 -6.27 -7.04
CA LYS A 91 15.30 -6.55 -6.62
C LYS A 91 15.47 -6.52 -5.10
N SER A 92 14.67 -5.74 -4.39
CA SER A 92 14.73 -5.62 -2.93
C SER A 92 13.77 -6.58 -2.22
N TYR A 93 12.70 -7.05 -2.89
CA TYR A 93 11.61 -7.83 -2.30
C TYR A 93 11.17 -9.05 -3.13
N SER A 94 12.12 -9.78 -3.72
CA SER A 94 11.83 -10.89 -4.65
C SER A 94 11.10 -12.10 -4.03
N SER A 95 11.14 -12.26 -2.71
CA SER A 95 10.51 -13.37 -1.97
C SER A 95 9.08 -13.09 -1.48
N TRP A 96 8.50 -11.95 -1.86
CA TRP A 96 7.26 -11.44 -1.27
C TRP A 96 6.08 -11.65 -2.24
N PRO A 97 4.84 -11.86 -1.76
CA PRO A 97 3.67 -12.09 -2.60
C PRO A 97 3.17 -10.75 -3.16
N ILE A 98 3.99 -10.13 -4.01
CA ILE A 98 3.72 -8.82 -4.60
C ILE A 98 3.46 -9.05 -6.08
N ASN A 99 2.20 -8.87 -6.46
CA ASN A 99 1.74 -8.93 -7.83
C ASN A 99 1.58 -7.52 -8.40
N ILE A 100 1.94 -7.34 -9.66
CA ILE A 100 1.81 -6.05 -10.35
C ILE A 100 1.09 -6.32 -11.66
N GLY A 101 0.03 -5.56 -11.90
CA GLY A 101 -0.80 -5.72 -13.07
C GLY A 101 -1.50 -4.44 -13.46
N TYR A 102 -2.16 -4.51 -14.62
CA TYR A 102 -3.17 -3.54 -15.03
C TYR A 102 -4.54 -4.13 -14.69
N TRP A 103 -5.43 -3.33 -14.09
CA TRP A 103 -6.85 -3.67 -14.06
C TRP A 103 -7.34 -3.57 -15.50
N GLU A 104 -7.75 -4.70 -16.11
CA GLU A 104 -8.65 -4.62 -17.26
C GLU A 104 -9.98 -4.07 -16.74
N ILE A 105 -10.37 -2.91 -17.25
CA ILE A 105 -11.67 -2.29 -16.99
C ILE A 105 -12.75 -3.12 -17.68
#